data_AF-D5P5A5-F1
#
_entry.id   AF-D5P5A5-F1
#
_cell.length_a   1.000
_cell.length_b   1.000
_cell.length_c   1.000
_cell.angle_alpha   90.00
_cell.angle_beta   90.00
_cell.angle_gamma   90.00
#
_symmetry.space_group_name_H-M   'P 1'
#
loop_
_entity.id
_entity.type
_entity.pdbx_description
1 polymer ?
#
loop_
_entity_poly.entity_id
_entity_poly.type
_entity_poly.pdbx_seq_one_letter_code
_entity_poly.pdbx_strand_id
1 'polypeptide(L)'
;MSTPQERIADVDQGLRVTRALLAELNAAAHNMRERDPISDVVIASFDSDGYLSDLFIKPTALADYTHTGLEDLITDVLRESFDRLFEASNAIIDRYWGPESSWHELKALRDDW
;
A
#
# COMPACT_ATOMS: atom_id res chain seq x y z
N MET A 1 -27.86 18.80 -25.08
CA MET A 1 -26.62 18.41 -25.77
C MET A 1 -25.55 19.42 -25.40
N SER A 2 -24.50 18.99 -24.71
CA SER A 2 -23.38 19.86 -24.35
C SER A 2 -22.63 20.32 -25.59
N THR A 3 -22.12 21.53 -25.57
CA THR A 3 -21.29 22.12 -26.61
C THR A 3 -19.93 21.42 -26.68
N PRO A 4 -19.22 21.50 -27.82
CA PRO A 4 -17.86 20.96 -27.94
C PRO A 4 -16.89 21.51 -26.88
N GLN A 5 -17.04 22.76 -26.45
CA GLN A 5 -16.18 23.35 -25.42
C GLN A 5 -16.48 22.80 -24.02
N GLU A 6 -17.75 22.57 -23.67
CA GLU A 6 -18.14 21.92 -22.41
C GLU A 6 -17.58 20.50 -22.34
N ARG A 7 -17.68 19.73 -23.44
CA ARG A 7 -17.11 18.39 -23.51
C ARG A 7 -15.58 18.37 -23.33
N ILE A 8 -14.86 19.32 -23.91
CA ILE A 8 -13.41 19.44 -23.73
C ILE A 8 -13.07 19.77 -22.27
N ALA A 9 -13.81 20.69 -21.65
CA ALA A 9 -13.62 21.07 -20.26
C ALA A 9 -13.86 19.89 -19.29
N ASP A 10 -14.87 19.07 -19.56
CA ASP A 10 -15.18 17.86 -18.78
C ASP A 10 -14.05 16.82 -18.89
N VAL A 11 -13.51 16.61 -20.09
CA VAL A 11 -12.36 15.70 -20.31
C VAL A 11 -11.11 16.21 -19.62
N ASP A 12 -10.79 17.50 -19.73
CA ASP A 12 -9.64 18.11 -19.06
C ASP A 12 -9.76 18.02 -17.53
N GLN A 13 -10.98 18.20 -17.00
CA GLN A 13 -11.25 18.03 -15.58
C GLN A 13 -11.07 16.57 -15.16
N GLY A 14 -11.61 15.60 -15.92
CA GLY A 14 -11.42 14.18 -15.67
C GLY A 14 -9.95 13.75 -15.69
N LEU A 15 -9.15 14.32 -16.62
CA LEU A 15 -7.72 14.04 -16.72
C LEU A 15 -6.95 14.60 -15.50
N ARG A 16 -7.31 15.79 -15.01
CA ARG A 16 -6.72 16.38 -13.79
C ARG A 16 -7.02 15.53 -12.56
N VAL A 17 -8.28 15.14 -12.37
CA VAL A 17 -8.71 14.31 -11.24
C VAL A 17 -8.01 12.96 -11.27
N THR A 18 -7.94 12.29 -12.43
CA THR A 18 -7.25 11.01 -12.58
C THR A 18 -5.77 11.10 -12.22
N ARG A 19 -5.07 12.17 -12.65
CA ARG A 19 -3.66 12.39 -12.31
C ARG A 19 -3.44 12.60 -10.81
N ALA A 20 -4.33 13.36 -10.16
CA ALA A 20 -4.27 13.58 -8.72
C ALA A 20 -4.46 12.25 -7.95
N LEU A 21 -5.46 11.45 -8.31
CA LEU A 21 -5.73 10.16 -7.68
C LEU A 21 -4.58 9.16 -7.85
N LEU A 22 -3.95 9.12 -9.04
CA LEU A 22 -2.77 8.27 -9.27
C LEU A 22 -1.56 8.73 -8.43
N ALA A 23 -1.37 10.04 -8.27
CA ALA A 23 -0.31 10.57 -7.41
C ALA A 23 -0.53 10.20 -5.93
N GLU A 24 -1.77 10.33 -5.44
CA GLU A 24 -2.13 9.93 -4.08
C GLU A 24 -1.98 8.41 -3.86
N LEU A 25 -2.37 7.58 -4.84
CA LEU A 25 -2.19 6.13 -4.79
C LEU A 25 -0.70 5.77 -4.73
N ASN A 26 0.13 6.37 -5.59
CA ASN A 26 1.57 6.13 -5.59
C ASN A 26 2.23 6.55 -4.27
N ALA A 27 1.83 7.70 -3.71
CA ALA A 27 2.31 8.15 -2.41
C ALA A 27 1.89 7.19 -1.29
N ALA A 28 0.63 6.73 -1.30
CA ALA A 28 0.15 5.75 -0.33
C ALA A 28 0.94 4.43 -0.42
N ALA A 29 1.17 3.91 -1.63
CA ALA A 29 1.96 2.71 -1.84
C ALA A 29 3.43 2.85 -1.40
N HIS A 30 4.02 4.04 -1.56
CA HIS A 30 5.37 4.33 -1.08
C HIS A 30 5.45 4.35 0.46
N ASN A 31 4.51 5.04 1.11
CA ASN A 31 4.46 5.17 2.57
C ASN A 31 4.21 3.84 3.28
N MET A 32 3.61 2.84 2.62
CA MET A 32 3.49 1.49 3.18
C MET A 32 4.84 0.81 3.42
N ARG A 33 5.86 1.15 2.62
CA ARG A 33 7.20 0.58 2.72
C ARG A 33 8.03 1.21 3.84
N GLU A 34 7.76 2.47 4.18
CA GLU A 34 8.48 3.23 5.22
C GLU A 34 7.79 3.12 6.59
N ARG A 35 7.60 1.89 7.07
CA ARG A 35 7.02 1.66 8.41
C ARG A 35 8.09 1.36 9.43
N ASP A 36 7.85 1.83 10.66
CA ASP A 36 8.71 1.51 11.79
C ASP A 36 8.84 -0.01 11.95
N PRO A 37 10.07 -0.53 12.10
CA PRO A 37 10.29 -1.96 12.25
C PRO A 37 9.63 -2.48 13.53
N ILE A 38 9.12 -3.71 13.46
CA ILE A 38 8.55 -4.42 14.64
C ILE A 38 9.64 -4.64 15.71
N SER A 39 10.87 -4.86 15.26
CA SER A 39 12.02 -5.13 16.11
C SER A 39 13.26 -4.49 15.53
N ASP A 40 14.09 -3.94 16.42
CA ASP A 40 15.42 -3.44 16.05
C ASP A 40 16.41 -4.58 15.82
N VAL A 41 16.07 -5.82 16.17
CA VAL A 41 16.97 -6.99 16.09
C VAL A 41 16.68 -7.83 14.86
N VAL A 42 15.41 -8.02 14.53
CA VAL A 42 14.93 -8.77 13.36
C VAL A 42 14.07 -7.85 12.52
N ILE A 43 14.44 -7.63 11.27
CA ILE A 43 13.74 -6.75 10.33
C ILE A 43 13.37 -7.58 9.11
N ALA A 44 12.08 -7.65 8.81
CA ALA A 44 11.55 -8.32 7.63
C ALA A 44 11.10 -7.29 6.59
N SER A 45 11.46 -7.53 5.33
CA SER A 45 11.02 -6.74 4.19
C SER A 45 10.16 -7.60 3.28
N PHE A 46 9.06 -7.03 2.79
CA PHE A 46 8.14 -7.71 1.88
C PHE A 46 8.08 -6.95 0.56
N ASP A 47 7.93 -7.68 -0.54
CA ASP A 47 7.65 -7.08 -1.84
C ASP A 47 6.17 -6.70 -1.99
N SER A 48 5.82 -6.15 -3.17
CA SER A 48 4.45 -5.74 -3.47
C SER A 48 3.46 -6.90 -3.59
N ASP A 49 3.94 -8.12 -3.81
CA ASP A 49 3.13 -9.33 -3.91
C ASP A 49 2.93 -10.00 -2.54
N GLY A 50 3.54 -9.43 -1.49
CA GLY A 50 3.45 -9.91 -0.12
C GLY A 50 4.42 -11.04 0.21
N TYR A 51 5.39 -11.32 -0.66
CA TYR A 51 6.44 -12.29 -0.36
C TYR A 51 7.58 -11.64 0.43
N LEU A 52 8.19 -12.43 1.32
CA LEU A 52 9.40 -12.04 2.04
C LEU A 52 10.54 -11.83 1.03
N SER A 53 11.01 -10.59 0.91
CA SER A 53 12.10 -10.22 0.02
C SER A 53 13.46 -10.18 0.73
N ASP A 54 13.46 -9.83 2.01
CA ASP A 54 14.67 -9.80 2.84
C ASP A 54 14.36 -10.05 4.32
N LEU A 55 15.31 -10.65 5.03
CA LEU A 55 15.25 -10.87 6.48
C LEU A 55 16.62 -10.55 7.08
N PHE A 56 16.69 -9.40 7.74
CA PHE A 56 17.89 -8.98 8.45
C PHE A 56 17.79 -9.38 9.92
N ILE A 57 18.86 -10.01 10.43
CA ILE A 57 19.01 -10.36 11.84
C ILE A 57 20.32 -9.76 12.32
N LYS A 58 20.29 -8.96 13.40
CA LYS A 58 21.51 -8.39 13.98
C LYS A 58 22.47 -9.51 14.37
N PRO A 59 23.79 -9.39 14.08
CA PRO A 59 24.76 -10.40 14.48
C PRO A 59 24.82 -10.66 15.99
N THR A 60 24.48 -9.67 16.81
CA THR A 60 24.43 -9.80 18.27
C THR A 60 23.21 -10.59 18.76
N ALA A 61 22.20 -10.83 17.92
CA ALA A 61 21.00 -11.56 18.29
C ALA A 61 21.30 -12.95 18.87
N LEU A 62 22.33 -13.62 18.37
CA LEU A 62 22.75 -14.94 18.87
C LEU A 62 23.39 -14.91 20.27
N ALA A 63 23.84 -13.73 20.72
CA ALA A 63 24.34 -13.52 22.08
C ALA A 63 23.22 -13.06 23.02
N ASP A 64 22.28 -12.28 22.48
CA ASP A 64 21.22 -11.64 23.26
C ASP A 64 19.98 -12.53 23.44
N TYR A 65 19.80 -13.54 22.56
CA TYR A 65 18.64 -14.44 22.56
C TYR A 65 19.07 -15.91 22.60
N THR A 66 18.22 -16.74 23.22
CA THR A 66 18.30 -18.20 23.05
C THR A 66 17.84 -18.60 21.65
N HIS A 67 18.19 -19.80 21.19
CA HIS A 67 17.75 -20.30 19.88
C HIS A 67 16.23 -20.21 19.70
N THR A 68 15.47 -20.77 20.65
CA THR A 68 14.00 -20.74 20.60
C THR A 68 13.46 -19.32 20.75
N GLY A 69 14.09 -18.49 21.59
CA GLY A 69 13.68 -17.09 21.74
C GLY A 69 13.87 -16.27 20.46
N LEU A 70 14.91 -16.57 19.67
CA LEU A 70 15.13 -15.94 18.37
C LEU A 70 14.13 -16.46 17.32
N GLU A 71 13.81 -17.75 17.32
CA GLU A 71 12.78 -18.33 16.46
C GLU A 71 11.39 -17.72 16.73
N ASP A 72 11.04 -17.55 17.99
CA ASP A 72 9.79 -16.90 18.40
C ASP A 72 9.75 -15.45 17.92
N LEU A 73 10.84 -14.69 18.11
CA LEU A 73 10.95 -13.31 17.64
C LEU A 73 10.84 -13.21 16.12
N ILE A 74 11.51 -14.08 15.37
CA ILE A 74 11.41 -14.10 13.90
C ILE A 74 9.97 -14.38 13.49
N THR A 75 9.31 -15.35 14.13
CA THR A 75 7.92 -15.71 13.83
C THR A 75 6.98 -14.53 14.08
N ASP A 76 7.14 -13.84 15.21
CA ASP A 76 6.33 -12.68 15.56
C ASP A 76 6.55 -11.52 14.58
N VAL A 77 7.82 -11.21 14.24
CA VAL A 77 8.14 -10.16 13.28
C VAL A 77 7.55 -10.47 11.90
N LEU A 78 7.67 -11.71 11.42
CA LEU A 78 7.13 -12.10 10.12
C LEU A 78 5.60 -12.00 10.08
N ARG A 79 4.92 -12.53 11.11
CA ARG A 79 3.46 -12.48 11.21
C ARG A 79 2.96 -11.04 11.30
N GLU A 80 3.49 -10.24 12.22
CA GLU A 80 3.00 -8.88 12.44
C GLU A 80 3.32 -7.97 11.25
N SER A 81 4.48 -8.14 10.61
CA SER A 81 4.82 -7.38 9.40
C SER A 81 3.86 -7.73 8.24
N PHE A 82 3.53 -9.01 8.07
CA PHE A 82 2.56 -9.44 7.06
C PHE A 82 1.16 -8.90 7.34
N ASP A 83 0.69 -9.00 8.60
CA ASP A 83 -0.63 -8.49 9.00
C ASP A 83 -0.72 -6.97 8.76
N ARG A 84 0.32 -6.22 9.15
CA ARG A 84 0.40 -4.78 8.87
C ARG A 84 0.37 -4.49 7.37
N LEU A 85 1.12 -5.24 6.55
CA LEU A 85 1.11 -5.08 5.09
C LEU A 85 -0.29 -5.34 4.52
N PHE A 86 -0.94 -6.42 4.97
CA PHE A 86 -2.27 -6.80 4.52
C PHE A 86 -3.32 -5.75 4.88
N GLU A 87 -3.32 -5.25 6.13
CA GLU A 87 -4.20 -4.18 6.58
C GLU A 87 -4.02 -2.90 5.76
N ALA A 88 -2.77 -2.53 5.48
CA ALA A 88 -2.47 -1.36 4.69
C ALA A 88 -2.97 -1.51 3.25
N SER A 89 -2.76 -2.68 2.65
CA SER A 89 -3.19 -2.99 1.29
C SER A 89 -4.71 -2.91 1.18
N ASN A 90 -5.41 -3.49 2.16
CA ASN A 90 -6.87 -3.40 2.23
C ASN A 90 -7.35 -1.96 2.42
N ALA A 91 -6.68 -1.14 3.23
CA ALA A 91 -7.04 0.26 3.41
C ALA A 91 -6.90 1.06 2.10
N ILE A 92 -5.89 0.78 1.28
CA ILE A 92 -5.74 1.38 -0.06
C ILE A 92 -6.84 0.89 -1.00
N ILE A 93 -7.10 -0.42 -1.03
CA ILE A 93 -8.16 -1.00 -1.86
C ILE A 93 -9.52 -0.41 -1.47
N ASP A 94 -9.85 -0.32 -0.18
CA ASP A 94 -11.11 0.26 0.29
C ASP A 94 -11.23 1.74 -0.09
N ARG A 95 -10.16 2.52 0.11
CA ARG A 95 -10.15 3.95 -0.23
C ARG A 95 -10.36 4.22 -1.73
N TYR A 96 -9.75 3.44 -2.60
CA TYR A 96 -9.73 3.73 -4.04
C TYR A 96 -10.58 2.79 -4.90
N TRP A 97 -11.00 1.64 -4.39
CA TRP A 97 -11.86 0.69 -5.08
C TRP A 97 -13.07 0.23 -4.25
N GLY A 98 -13.21 0.69 -3.00
CA GLY A 98 -14.39 0.46 -2.18
C GLY A 98 -15.63 1.21 -2.69
N PRO A 99 -16.83 0.86 -2.22
CA PRO A 99 -18.10 1.37 -2.73
C PRO A 99 -18.21 2.90 -2.71
N GLU A 100 -17.55 3.56 -1.76
CA GLU A 100 -17.51 5.02 -1.62
C GLU A 100 -16.37 5.69 -2.41
N SER A 101 -15.60 4.93 -3.20
CA SER A 101 -14.49 5.48 -3.97
C SER A 101 -14.95 6.37 -5.11
N SER A 102 -14.32 7.54 -5.22
CA SER A 102 -14.48 8.48 -6.35
C SER A 102 -14.00 7.90 -7.70
N TRP A 103 -13.28 6.78 -7.72
CA TRP A 103 -12.96 6.07 -8.95
C TRP A 103 -14.20 5.49 -9.65
N HIS A 104 -15.27 5.21 -8.90
CA HIS A 104 -16.54 4.79 -9.49
C HIS A 104 -17.17 5.90 -10.34
N GLU A 105 -16.98 7.17 -9.96
CA GLU A 105 -17.47 8.33 -10.73
C GLU A 105 -16.73 8.48 -12.06
N LEU A 106 -15.41 8.21 -12.07
CA LEU A 106 -14.61 8.20 -13.31
C LEU A 106 -15.03 7.08 -14.26
N LYS A 107 -15.39 5.91 -13.73
CA LYS A 107 -15.90 4.79 -14.53
C LYS A 107 -17.27 5.13 -15.15
N ALA A 108 -18.17 5.73 -14.38
CA ALA A 108 -19.47 6.19 -14.86
C ALA A 108 -19.34 7.24 -15.98
N LEU A 109 -18.42 8.21 -15.82
CA LEU A 109 -18.11 9.22 -16.85
C LEU A 109 -17.64 8.62 -18.19
N ARG A 110 -16.94 7.49 -18.16
CA ARG A 110 -16.52 6.78 -19.38
C ARG A 110 -17.70 6.05 -20.05
N ASP A 111 -18.56 5.42 -19.25
CA ASP A 111 -19.66 4.59 -19.76
C ASP A 111 -20.82 5.45 -20.33
N ASP A 112 -20.90 6.72 -19.93
CA ASP A 112 -21.87 7.72 -20.43
C ASP A 112 -21.43 8.44 -21.73
N TRP A 113 -20.22 8.16 -22.25
CA TRP A 113 -19.65 8.77 -23.46
C TRP A 113 -19.75 7.88 -24.72
#